data_AF-L2FM27-F1
#
_entry.id   AF-L2FM27-F1
#
_cell.length_a   1.000
_cell.length_b   1.000
_cell.length_c   1.000
_cell.angle_alpha   90.00
_cell.angle_beta   90.00
_cell.angle_gamma   90.00
#
_symmetry.space_group_name_H-M   'P 1'
#
loop_
_entity.id
_entity.type
_entity.pdbx_description
1 polymer ?
#
loop_
_entity_poly.entity_id
_entity_poly.type
_entity_poly.pdbx_seq_one_letter_code
_entity_poly.pdbx_strand_id
1 'polypeptide(L)'
;MCAASQLQKASYDAEIPFEEIHRRSENLQKAIEATKMEDNSNPVISILCDGAQEKYSAMVGLEQEELRRRMIATAEIFRHTSHLYVYRITHGVEEPLTSDMEESLQTALQLLTQVPDALGPGANLGWCLVVLGAELDLLDQRDYIRSRWYSMHLLGIYNTKSGEKILEAVWNHRDLVRSGLATPARWQDIMKDMGEHQILV
;
A
#
# COMPACT_ATOMS: atom_id res chain seq x y z
N MET A 1 2.84 4.17 -8.84
CA MET A 1 1.38 4.32 -8.67
C MET A 1 0.62 4.55 -9.98
N CYS A 2 0.81 5.66 -10.71
CA CYS A 2 0.07 5.93 -11.95
C CYS A 2 0.10 4.77 -12.98
N ALA A 3 1.29 4.22 -13.27
CA ALA A 3 1.43 3.08 -14.17
C ALA A 3 0.67 1.82 -13.71
N ALA A 4 0.65 1.56 -12.39
CA ALA A 4 -0.03 0.40 -11.82
C ALA A 4 -1.57 0.56 -11.90
N SER A 5 -2.07 1.77 -11.61
CA SER A 5 -3.50 2.11 -11.75
C SER A 5 -3.97 2.01 -13.21
N GLN A 6 -3.17 2.52 -14.16
CA GLN A 6 -3.46 2.36 -15.60
C GLN A 6 -3.49 0.90 -16.02
N LEU A 7 -2.55 0.08 -15.53
CA LEU A 7 -2.51 -1.34 -15.82
C LEU A 7 -3.70 -2.09 -15.23
N GLN A 8 -4.11 -1.76 -14.01
CA GLN A 8 -5.32 -2.29 -13.40
C GLN A 8 -6.56 -1.90 -14.21
N LYS A 9 -6.69 -0.64 -14.63
CA LYS A 9 -7.80 -0.22 -15.50
C LYS A 9 -7.82 -1.00 -16.81
N ALA A 10 -6.67 -1.13 -17.48
CA ALA A 10 -6.55 -1.90 -18.72
C ALA A 10 -6.94 -3.39 -18.53
N SER A 11 -6.70 -3.95 -17.34
CA SER A 11 -7.14 -5.31 -17.00
C SER A 11 -8.66 -5.46 -16.88
N TYR A 12 -9.38 -4.39 -16.55
CA TYR A 12 -10.84 -4.39 -16.47
C TYR A 12 -11.51 -4.14 -17.81
N ASP A 13 -10.96 -3.23 -18.61
CA ASP A 13 -11.58 -2.79 -19.86
C ASP A 13 -11.33 -3.78 -21.01
N ALA A 14 -10.57 -4.87 -20.75
CA ALA A 14 -10.18 -5.89 -21.72
C ALA A 14 -9.54 -5.33 -23.01
N GLU A 15 -8.97 -4.12 -22.92
CA GLU A 15 -8.36 -3.40 -24.05
C GLU A 15 -7.10 -4.10 -24.56
N ILE A 16 -6.46 -4.92 -23.72
CA ILE A 16 -5.22 -5.64 -24.03
C ILE A 16 -5.30 -7.11 -23.57
N PRO A 17 -4.63 -8.04 -24.29
CA PRO A 17 -4.58 -9.45 -23.90
C PRO A 17 -3.96 -9.66 -22.52
N PHE A 18 -4.36 -10.74 -21.84
CA PHE A 18 -3.85 -11.07 -20.50
C PHE A 18 -2.33 -11.27 -20.49
N GLU A 19 -1.76 -11.88 -21.53
CA GLU A 19 -0.31 -12.07 -21.64
C GLU A 19 0.45 -10.75 -21.66
N GLU A 20 -0.14 -9.71 -22.27
CA GLU A 20 0.46 -8.37 -22.32
C GLU A 20 0.32 -7.67 -20.95
N ILE A 21 -0.80 -7.86 -20.24
CA ILE A 21 -0.96 -7.38 -18.86
C ILE A 21 0.09 -8.04 -17.96
N HIS A 22 0.24 -9.36 -18.07
CA HIS A 22 1.22 -10.14 -17.32
C HIS A 22 2.64 -9.62 -17.53
N ARG A 23 3.07 -9.51 -18.80
CA ARG A 23 4.38 -8.98 -19.18
C ARG A 23 4.62 -7.56 -18.64
N ARG A 24 3.60 -6.69 -18.70
CA ARG A 24 3.69 -5.32 -18.16
C ARG A 24 3.78 -5.30 -16.63
N SER A 25 3.04 -6.16 -15.95
CA SER A 25 3.13 -6.33 -14.49
C SER A 25 4.52 -6.80 -14.06
N GLU A 26 5.09 -7.79 -14.75
CA GLU A 26 6.45 -8.27 -14.47
C GLU A 26 7.51 -7.17 -14.67
N ASN A 27 7.42 -6.42 -15.77
CA ASN A 27 8.32 -5.30 -16.02
C ASN A 27 8.18 -4.19 -14.97
N LEU A 28 6.95 -3.92 -14.52
CA LEU A 28 6.69 -2.93 -13.49
C LEU A 28 7.21 -3.40 -12.12
N GLN A 29 7.06 -4.68 -11.77
CA GLN A 29 7.68 -5.25 -10.57
C GLN A 29 9.21 -5.07 -10.60
N LYS A 30 9.87 -5.42 -11.71
CA LYS A 30 11.32 -5.19 -11.87
C LYS A 30 11.70 -3.72 -11.73
N ALA A 31 10.89 -2.81 -12.27
CA ALA A 31 11.13 -1.38 -12.13
C ALA A 31 10.99 -0.91 -10.66
N ILE A 32 9.99 -1.42 -9.92
CA ILE A 32 9.80 -1.13 -8.49
C ILE A 32 10.95 -1.72 -7.66
N GLU A 33 11.43 -2.92 -8.00
CA GLU A 33 12.58 -3.53 -7.34
C GLU A 33 13.84 -2.68 -7.48
N ALA A 34 14.07 -2.12 -8.68
CA ALA A 34 15.19 -1.24 -8.95
C ALA A 34 15.15 0.10 -8.18
N THR A 35 14.04 0.46 -7.52
CA THR A 35 13.94 1.68 -6.69
C THR A 35 14.27 1.44 -5.21
N LYS A 36 14.86 0.29 -4.86
CA LYS A 36 15.28 0.00 -3.48
C LYS A 36 16.22 1.09 -2.94
N MET A 37 15.90 1.61 -1.76
CA MET A 37 16.77 2.56 -1.06
C MET A 37 17.78 1.82 -0.18
N GLU A 38 19.03 2.28 -0.21
CA GLU A 38 20.05 1.79 0.73
C GLU A 38 19.86 2.42 2.12
N ASP A 39 20.22 1.70 3.18
CA ASP A 39 20.04 2.16 4.58
C ASP A 39 20.80 3.45 4.92
N ASN A 40 21.81 3.81 4.14
CA ASN A 40 22.62 5.03 4.25
C ASN A 40 22.14 6.15 3.32
N SER A 41 21.01 5.96 2.63
CA SER A 41 20.45 6.97 1.73
C SER A 41 20.10 8.26 2.48
N ASN A 42 20.19 9.39 1.77
CA ASN A 42 19.79 10.71 2.26
C ASN A 42 18.60 11.23 1.47
N PRO A 43 17.39 10.69 1.72
CA PRO A 43 16.19 11.15 1.02
C PRO A 43 15.91 12.63 1.33
N VAL A 44 15.40 13.34 0.33
CA VAL A 44 14.99 14.75 0.44
C VAL A 44 13.48 14.84 0.33
N ILE A 45 12.82 15.44 1.32
CA ILE A 45 11.40 15.79 1.22
C ILE A 45 11.29 17.18 0.61
N SER A 46 10.47 17.28 -0.43
CA SER A 46 10.11 18.53 -1.08
C SER A 46 8.59 18.62 -1.09
N ILE A 47 8.02 19.73 -0.63
CA ILE A 47 6.61 20.04 -0.86
C ILE A 47 6.56 20.98 -2.06
N LEU A 48 5.86 20.56 -3.11
CA LEU A 48 5.63 21.40 -4.30
C LEU A 48 4.22 21.98 -4.20
N CYS A 49 4.15 23.28 -3.89
CA CYS A 49 2.97 24.11 -4.07
C CYS A 49 3.34 25.21 -5.09
N ASP A 50 2.59 25.33 -6.18
CA ASP A 50 2.71 26.41 -7.19
C ASP A 50 4.13 26.74 -7.70
N GLY A 51 4.92 25.73 -8.02
CA GLY A 51 6.17 25.90 -8.80
C GLY A 51 7.37 26.45 -8.02
N ALA A 52 7.23 26.74 -6.73
CA ALA A 52 8.36 27.02 -5.84
C ALA A 52 8.75 25.75 -5.07
N GLN A 53 9.96 25.23 -5.34
CA GLN A 53 10.57 24.21 -4.49
C GLN A 53 11.08 24.89 -3.21
N GLU A 54 10.24 24.98 -2.18
CA GLU A 54 10.74 25.30 -0.85
C GLU A 54 11.11 24.01 -0.11
N LYS A 55 12.38 23.96 0.35
CA LYS A 55 12.88 22.88 1.21
C LYS A 55 12.32 23.09 2.61
N TYR A 56 11.13 22.58 2.87
CA TYR A 56 10.57 22.60 4.21
C TYR A 56 11.19 21.47 5.05
N SER A 57 11.92 21.85 6.10
CA SER A 57 12.22 20.95 7.21
C SER A 57 10.96 20.82 8.07
N ALA A 58 9.98 20.08 7.59
CA ALA A 58 8.74 19.81 8.32
C ALA A 58 9.01 18.80 9.44
N MET A 59 9.71 19.23 10.51
CA MET A 59 9.58 18.73 11.89
C MET A 59 10.60 19.35 12.82
N VAL A 60 10.15 20.30 13.62
CA VAL A 60 10.92 20.85 14.75
C VAL A 60 10.96 19.78 15.85
N GLY A 61 12.14 19.25 16.18
CA GLY A 61 12.37 18.42 17.37
C GLY A 61 12.72 16.94 17.16
N LEU A 62 12.83 16.44 15.92
CA LEU A 62 13.35 15.10 15.64
C LEU A 62 14.86 15.15 15.33
N GLU A 63 15.62 14.19 15.86
CA GLU A 63 17.01 14.01 15.46
C GLU A 63 17.08 13.67 13.97
N GLN A 64 17.99 14.31 13.22
CA GLN A 64 18.07 14.16 11.76
C GLN A 64 18.24 12.70 11.32
N GLU A 65 18.98 11.90 12.09
CA GLU A 65 19.16 10.47 11.83
C GLU A 65 17.89 9.63 12.07
N GLU A 66 17.06 10.03 13.02
CA GLU A 66 15.78 9.37 13.25
C GLU A 66 14.79 9.70 12.12
N LEU A 67 14.75 10.97 11.71
CA LEU A 67 13.95 11.41 10.57
C LEU A 67 14.36 10.68 9.29
N ARG A 68 15.67 10.61 9.01
CA ARG A 68 16.22 9.90 7.84
C ARG A 68 15.81 8.43 7.83
N ARG A 69 15.94 7.73 8.97
CA ARG A 69 15.50 6.34 9.12
C ARG A 69 14.02 6.16 8.85
N ARG A 70 13.16 7.03 9.41
CA ARG A 70 11.71 6.99 9.18
C ARG A 70 11.34 7.27 7.72
N MET A 71 12.07 8.14 7.04
CA MET A 71 11.88 8.44 5.61
C MET A 71 12.20 7.22 4.73
N ILE A 72 13.35 6.59 4.96
CA ILE A 72 13.73 5.36 4.26
C ILE A 72 12.70 4.27 4.51
N ALA A 73 12.33 4.04 5.77
CA ALA A 73 11.34 3.02 6.12
C ALA A 73 10.00 3.29 5.44
N THR A 74 9.54 4.54 5.39
CA THR A 74 8.29 4.90 4.70
C THR A 74 8.38 4.64 3.20
N ALA A 75 9.48 5.04 2.54
CA ALA A 75 9.68 4.82 1.12
C ALA A 75 9.74 3.33 0.78
N GLU A 76 10.42 2.53 1.60
CA GLU A 76 10.49 1.08 1.43
C GLU A 76 9.13 0.40 1.67
N ILE A 77 8.32 0.88 2.63
CA ILE A 77 6.92 0.41 2.79
C ILE A 77 6.13 0.66 1.49
N PHE A 78 6.23 1.86 0.90
CA PHE A 78 5.60 2.16 -0.40
C PHE A 78 6.11 1.25 -1.52
N ARG A 79 7.41 0.95 -1.56
CA ARG A 79 8.01 0.05 -2.56
C ARG A 79 7.46 -1.36 -2.44
N HIS A 80 7.45 -1.93 -1.23
CA HIS A 80 6.94 -3.28 -0.97
C HIS A 80 5.43 -3.41 -1.20
N THR A 81 4.65 -2.41 -0.80
CA THR A 81 3.21 -2.39 -1.09
C THR A 81 2.91 -2.21 -2.56
N SER A 82 3.72 -1.44 -3.30
CA SER A 82 3.62 -1.36 -4.77
C SER A 82 3.87 -2.71 -5.43
N HIS A 83 4.86 -3.47 -4.95
CA HIS A 83 5.12 -4.83 -5.39
C HIS A 83 3.90 -5.74 -5.23
N LEU A 84 3.35 -5.79 -4.01
CA LEU A 84 2.15 -6.59 -3.70
C LEU A 84 0.94 -6.19 -4.55
N TYR A 85 0.71 -4.88 -4.68
CA TYR A 85 -0.40 -4.36 -5.48
C TYR A 85 -0.30 -4.79 -6.94
N VAL A 86 0.88 -4.65 -7.57
CA VAL A 86 1.10 -5.04 -8.97
C VAL A 86 1.01 -6.56 -9.14
N TYR A 87 1.54 -7.33 -8.19
CA TYR A 87 1.43 -8.79 -8.19
C TYR A 87 -0.04 -9.24 -8.27
N ARG A 88 -0.93 -8.65 -7.46
CA ARG A 88 -2.36 -8.97 -7.43
C ARG A 88 -3.16 -8.51 -8.65
N ILE A 89 -2.58 -7.73 -9.58
CA ILE A 89 -3.23 -7.41 -10.86
C ILE A 89 -3.38 -8.69 -11.71
N THR A 90 -2.39 -9.58 -11.66
CA THR A 90 -2.31 -10.75 -12.55
C THR A 90 -2.47 -12.08 -11.82
N HIS A 91 -2.39 -12.10 -10.49
CA HIS A 91 -2.54 -13.31 -9.67
C HIS A 91 -3.80 -13.20 -8.83
N GLY A 92 -4.64 -14.24 -8.87
CA GLY A 92 -5.88 -14.31 -8.11
C GLY A 92 -5.65 -14.35 -6.60
N VAL A 93 -6.71 -14.18 -5.81
CA VAL A 93 -6.62 -14.27 -4.33
C VAL A 93 -6.35 -15.70 -3.86
N GLU A 94 -6.79 -16.68 -4.64
CA GLU A 94 -6.57 -18.10 -4.36
C GLU A 94 -5.10 -18.50 -4.58
N GLU A 95 -4.35 -17.71 -5.35
CA GLU A 95 -2.93 -17.94 -5.55
C GLU A 95 -2.15 -17.43 -4.34
N PRO A 96 -1.36 -18.29 -3.68
CA PRO A 96 -0.52 -17.87 -2.57
C PRO A 96 0.51 -16.83 -3.05
N LEU A 97 1.01 -16.03 -2.11
CA LEU A 97 2.14 -15.16 -2.40
C LEU A 97 3.38 -16.02 -2.71
N THR A 98 4.16 -15.57 -3.68
CA THR A 98 5.51 -16.13 -3.91
C THR A 98 6.41 -15.80 -2.74
N SER A 99 7.55 -16.50 -2.61
CA SER A 99 8.53 -16.24 -1.55
C SER A 99 8.94 -14.76 -1.48
N ASP A 100 9.15 -14.12 -2.64
CA ASP A 100 9.59 -12.72 -2.73
C ASP A 100 8.48 -11.75 -2.31
N MET A 101 7.22 -12.08 -2.57
CA MET A 101 6.07 -11.28 -2.16
C MET A 101 5.78 -11.45 -0.67
N GLU A 102 5.93 -12.65 -0.13
CA GLU A 102 5.84 -12.90 1.31
C GLU A 102 6.95 -12.14 2.06
N GLU A 103 8.19 -12.19 1.57
CA GLU A 103 9.30 -11.40 2.13
C GLU A 103 8.97 -9.90 2.09
N SER A 104 8.39 -9.42 0.99
CA SER A 104 7.97 -8.02 0.86
C SER A 104 6.88 -7.65 1.88
N LEU A 105 5.90 -8.51 2.09
CA LEU A 105 4.85 -8.33 3.09
C LEU A 105 5.45 -8.26 4.50
N GLN A 106 6.27 -9.24 4.88
CA GLN A 106 6.88 -9.29 6.21
C GLN A 106 7.82 -8.11 6.45
N THR A 107 8.63 -7.73 5.47
CA THR A 107 9.53 -6.57 5.56
C THR A 107 8.73 -5.28 5.74
N ALA A 108 7.65 -5.08 4.98
CA ALA A 108 6.80 -3.90 5.13
C ALA A 108 6.14 -3.83 6.52
N LEU A 109 5.65 -4.96 7.06
CA LEU A 109 5.08 -5.03 8.41
C LEU A 109 6.13 -4.69 9.47
N GLN A 110 7.37 -5.20 9.32
CA GLN A 110 8.47 -4.88 10.22
C GLN A 110 8.83 -3.40 10.18
N LEU A 111 8.94 -2.81 8.98
CA LEU A 111 9.21 -1.37 8.81
C LEU A 111 8.09 -0.50 9.38
N LEU A 112 6.83 -0.96 9.29
CA LEU A 112 5.68 -0.25 9.82
C LEU A 112 5.81 -0.02 11.34
N THR A 113 6.45 -0.94 12.08
CA THR A 113 6.73 -0.77 13.52
C THR A 113 7.67 0.40 13.84
N GLN A 114 8.47 0.83 12.86
CA GLN A 114 9.50 1.88 13.01
C GLN A 114 8.99 3.28 12.62
N VAL A 115 7.85 3.35 11.93
CA VAL A 115 7.25 4.61 11.47
C VAL A 115 6.02 4.90 12.32
N PRO A 116 6.01 5.95 13.16
CA PRO A 116 4.82 6.31 13.92
C PRO A 116 3.74 6.91 13.02
N ASP A 117 2.47 6.71 13.38
CA ASP A 117 1.31 7.21 12.63
C ASP A 117 1.22 8.73 12.59
N ALA A 118 1.79 9.39 13.60
CA ALA A 118 1.35 10.73 13.96
C ALA A 118 2.17 11.89 13.42
N LEU A 119 3.41 11.63 13.05
CA LEU A 119 4.35 12.67 12.73
C LEU A 119 5.30 12.24 11.61
N GLY A 120 5.12 12.84 10.43
CA GLY A 120 6.08 12.81 9.35
C GLY A 120 5.58 11.98 8.17
N PRO A 121 6.48 11.29 7.45
CA PRO A 121 6.14 10.53 6.24
C PRO A 121 5.07 9.45 6.46
N GLY A 122 4.90 8.97 7.70
CA GLY A 122 3.91 7.96 8.09
C GLY A 122 2.45 8.37 7.84
N ALA A 123 2.15 9.68 7.83
CA ALA A 123 0.80 10.18 7.53
C ALA A 123 0.31 9.80 6.12
N ASN A 124 1.22 9.45 5.21
CA ASN A 124 0.90 9.06 3.83
C ASN A 124 0.68 7.55 3.67
N LEU A 125 0.77 6.76 4.73
CA LEU A 125 0.69 5.29 4.65
C LEU A 125 -0.73 4.74 4.50
N GLY A 126 -1.76 5.59 4.41
CA GLY A 126 -3.16 5.15 4.31
C GLY A 126 -3.40 4.10 3.21
N TRP A 127 -2.88 4.34 2.00
CA TRP A 127 -2.94 3.36 0.91
C TRP A 127 -2.13 2.09 1.20
N CYS A 128 -0.93 2.24 1.77
CA CYS A 128 -0.07 1.11 2.13
C CYS A 128 -0.77 0.18 3.14
N LEU A 129 -1.47 0.75 4.12
CA LEU A 129 -2.23 -0.01 5.12
C LEU A 129 -3.35 -0.83 4.48
N VAL A 130 -4.02 -0.31 3.45
CA VAL A 130 -5.01 -1.08 2.67
C VAL A 130 -4.34 -2.25 1.97
N VAL A 131 -3.23 -2.02 1.26
CA VAL A 131 -2.54 -3.12 0.55
C VAL A 131 -2.06 -4.20 1.51
N LEU A 132 -1.39 -3.81 2.60
CA LEU A 132 -0.87 -4.76 3.58
C LEU A 132 -2.01 -5.51 4.25
N GLY A 133 -2.99 -4.79 4.80
CA GLY A 133 -4.10 -5.42 5.51
C GLY A 133 -4.99 -6.28 4.61
N ALA A 134 -5.05 -6.01 3.31
CA ALA A 134 -5.71 -6.88 2.35
C ALA A 134 -5.01 -8.23 2.21
N GLU A 135 -3.73 -8.36 2.57
CA GLU A 135 -3.01 -9.63 2.58
C GLU A 135 -3.04 -10.32 3.97
N LEU A 136 -3.55 -9.65 5.01
CA LEU A 136 -3.58 -10.17 6.38
C LEU A 136 -4.89 -10.90 6.70
N ASP A 137 -4.73 -12.08 7.29
CA ASP A 137 -5.82 -13.03 7.48
C ASP A 137 -6.08 -13.40 8.95
N LEU A 138 -5.12 -13.15 9.84
CA LEU A 138 -5.23 -13.40 11.28
C LEU A 138 -5.90 -12.21 11.97
N LEU A 139 -6.76 -12.48 12.96
CA LEU A 139 -7.48 -11.43 13.70
C LEU A 139 -6.53 -10.42 14.34
N ASP A 140 -5.48 -10.89 15.01
CA ASP A 140 -4.49 -10.00 15.66
C ASP A 140 -3.78 -9.07 14.67
N GLN A 141 -3.55 -9.53 13.43
CA GLN A 141 -2.95 -8.72 12.37
C GLN A 141 -3.94 -7.67 11.83
N ARG A 142 -5.21 -8.05 11.67
CA ARG A 142 -6.28 -7.11 11.29
C ARG A 142 -6.47 -6.04 12.36
N ASP A 143 -6.45 -6.43 13.64
CA ASP A 143 -6.56 -5.51 14.78
C ASP A 143 -5.37 -4.56 14.87
N TYR A 144 -4.17 -5.03 14.55
CA TYR A 144 -3.01 -4.15 14.41
C TYR A 144 -3.26 -3.07 13.34
N ILE A 145 -3.69 -3.43 12.13
CA ILE A 145 -3.99 -2.45 11.07
C ILE A 145 -5.10 -1.48 11.49
N ARG A 146 -6.17 -1.96 12.13
CA ARG A 146 -7.23 -1.11 12.69
C ARG A 146 -6.69 -0.09 13.69
N SER A 147 -5.79 -0.51 14.58
CA SER A 147 -5.18 0.38 15.56
C SER A 147 -4.37 1.52 14.91
N ARG A 148 -3.69 1.24 13.79
CA ARG A 148 -2.94 2.24 13.01
C ARG A 148 -3.87 3.27 12.40
N TRP A 149 -4.97 2.83 11.79
CA TRP A 149 -5.96 3.77 11.27
C TRP A 149 -6.64 4.59 12.35
N TYR A 150 -6.99 3.98 13.48
CA TYR A 150 -7.57 4.73 14.60
C TYR A 150 -6.63 5.86 15.04
N SER A 151 -5.33 5.58 15.14
CA SER A 151 -4.31 6.60 15.41
C SER A 151 -4.30 7.71 14.36
N MET A 152 -4.35 7.38 13.06
CA MET A 152 -4.41 8.38 11.98
C MET A 152 -5.69 9.24 12.03
N HIS A 153 -6.84 8.63 12.34
CA HIS A 153 -8.12 9.33 12.48
C HIS A 153 -8.11 10.34 13.63
N LEU A 154 -7.54 9.96 14.78
CA LEU A 154 -7.41 10.86 15.93
C LEU A 154 -6.63 12.15 15.60
N LEU A 155 -5.81 12.11 14.56
CA LEU A 155 -4.98 13.22 14.11
C LEU A 155 -5.62 14.04 12.99
N GLY A 156 -6.88 13.74 12.64
CA GLY A 156 -7.61 14.49 11.61
C GLY A 156 -7.21 14.14 10.18
N ILE A 157 -6.55 13.01 9.95
CA ILE A 157 -6.30 12.48 8.61
C ILE A 157 -7.58 11.76 8.17
N TYR A 158 -8.42 12.40 7.34
CA TYR A 158 -9.76 11.88 7.03
C TYR A 158 -9.84 10.96 5.82
N ASN A 159 -8.80 10.90 4.97
CA ASN A 159 -8.74 9.97 3.83
C ASN A 159 -8.62 8.49 4.26
N THR A 160 -8.33 8.23 5.54
CA THR A 160 -8.23 6.88 6.10
C THR A 160 -9.57 6.20 6.30
N LYS A 161 -10.69 6.95 6.37
CA LYS A 161 -12.03 6.37 6.55
C LYS A 161 -12.43 5.47 5.39
N SER A 162 -12.09 5.87 4.16
CA SER A 162 -12.39 5.05 2.99
C SER A 162 -11.48 3.81 2.92
N GLY A 163 -10.21 3.92 3.34
CA GLY A 163 -9.31 2.78 3.45
C GLY A 163 -9.78 1.73 4.47
N GLU A 164 -10.25 2.19 5.64
CA GLU A 164 -10.84 1.33 6.66
C GLU A 164 -12.07 0.58 6.14
N LYS A 165 -13.00 1.30 5.50
CA LYS A 165 -14.19 0.69 4.89
C LYS A 165 -13.85 -0.39 3.88
N ILE A 166 -12.84 -0.17 3.04
CA ILE A 166 -12.40 -1.16 2.05
C ILE A 166 -11.91 -2.42 2.74
N LEU A 167 -11.04 -2.32 3.75
CA LEU A 167 -10.57 -3.55 4.40
C LEU A 167 -11.64 -4.26 5.20
N GLU A 168 -12.56 -3.54 5.85
CA GLU A 168 -13.70 -4.20 6.47
C GLU A 168 -14.51 -4.98 5.43
N ALA A 169 -14.75 -4.40 4.24
CA ALA A 169 -15.41 -5.13 3.17
C ALA A 169 -14.59 -6.35 2.69
N VAL A 170 -13.28 -6.21 2.54
CA VAL A 170 -12.37 -7.30 2.12
C VAL A 170 -12.33 -8.43 3.14
N TRP A 171 -12.16 -8.11 4.42
CA TRP A 171 -12.12 -9.08 5.51
C TRP A 171 -13.45 -9.80 5.67
N ASN A 172 -14.56 -9.07 5.65
CA ASN A 172 -15.91 -9.66 5.69
C ASN A 172 -16.14 -10.57 4.48
N HIS A 173 -15.75 -10.15 3.27
CA HIS A 173 -15.86 -10.99 2.07
C HIS A 173 -15.04 -12.26 2.18
N ARG A 174 -13.80 -12.18 2.68
CA ARG A 174 -12.96 -13.36 2.94
C ARG A 174 -13.57 -14.31 3.97
N ASP A 175 -14.18 -13.78 5.01
CA ASP A 175 -14.82 -14.60 6.05
C ASP A 175 -16.08 -15.30 5.48
N LEU A 176 -16.81 -14.66 4.55
CA LEU A 176 -17.89 -15.28 3.78
C LEU A 176 -17.39 -16.37 2.82
N VAL A 177 -16.26 -16.15 2.13
CA VAL A 177 -15.62 -17.15 1.27
C VAL A 177 -15.22 -18.38 2.08
N ARG A 178 -14.58 -18.19 3.25
CA ARG A 178 -14.23 -19.28 4.19
C ARG A 178 -15.46 -20.06 4.67
N SER A 179 -16.60 -19.39 4.77
CA SER A 179 -17.89 -20.00 5.14
C SER A 179 -18.63 -20.65 3.96
N GLY A 180 -18.08 -20.59 2.74
CA GLY A 180 -18.70 -21.12 1.52
C GLY A 180 -19.88 -20.29 1.00
N LEU A 181 -20.01 -19.04 1.43
CA LEU A 181 -21.13 -18.15 1.11
C LEU A 181 -20.82 -17.13 0.00
N ALA A 182 -19.56 -17.06 -0.45
CA ALA A 182 -19.12 -16.14 -1.49
C ALA A 182 -18.00 -16.77 -2.34
N THR A 183 -17.77 -16.23 -3.54
CA THR A 183 -16.62 -16.58 -4.38
C THR A 183 -15.43 -15.67 -4.05
N PRO A 184 -14.18 -16.18 -4.14
CA PRO A 184 -13.00 -15.35 -3.97
C PRO A 184 -13.02 -14.12 -4.90
N ALA A 185 -12.67 -12.97 -4.36
CA ALA A 185 -12.60 -11.71 -5.09
C ALA A 185 -11.38 -10.93 -4.63
N ARG A 186 -10.66 -10.29 -5.56
CA ARG A 186 -9.51 -9.46 -5.22
C ARG A 186 -9.98 -8.22 -4.49
N TRP A 187 -9.17 -7.71 -3.58
CA TRP A 187 -9.55 -6.51 -2.84
C TRP A 187 -9.71 -5.29 -3.76
N GLN A 188 -8.98 -5.25 -4.87
CA GLN A 188 -9.15 -4.19 -5.87
C GLN A 188 -10.50 -4.28 -6.60
N ASP A 189 -11.04 -5.49 -6.78
CA ASP A 189 -12.38 -5.70 -7.35
C ASP A 189 -13.44 -5.25 -6.34
N ILE A 190 -13.29 -5.61 -5.06
CA ILE A 190 -14.18 -5.15 -3.97
C ILE A 190 -14.17 -3.62 -3.87
N MET A 191 -12.99 -2.99 -3.91
CA MET A 191 -12.86 -1.53 -3.92
C MET A 191 -13.51 -0.90 -5.15
N LYS A 192 -13.43 -1.54 -6.32
CA LYS A 192 -14.13 -1.11 -7.53
C LYS A 192 -15.64 -1.16 -7.32
N ASP A 193 -16.18 -2.25 -6.79
CA ASP A 193 -17.62 -2.41 -6.58
C ASP A 193 -18.17 -1.41 -5.54
N MET A 194 -17.34 -0.97 -4.60
CA MET A 194 -17.68 0.06 -3.61
C MET A 194 -17.71 1.50 -4.15
N GLY A 195 -17.20 1.76 -5.37
CA GLY A 195 -17.08 3.14 -5.88
C GLY A 195 -15.88 3.92 -5.34
N GLU A 196 -14.98 3.29 -4.59
CA GLU A 196 -13.90 3.94 -3.83
C GLU A 196 -12.56 4.00 -4.60
N HIS A 197 -12.61 4.04 -5.94
CA HIS A 197 -11.42 3.94 -6.79
C HIS A 197 -10.49 5.16 -6.69
N GLN A 198 -10.99 6.28 -6.14
CA GLN A 198 -10.23 7.53 -5.98
C GLN A 198 -9.12 7.43 -4.92
N ILE A 199 -9.11 6.40 -4.06
CA ILE A 199 -8.05 6.23 -3.05
C ILE A 199 -6.71 5.78 -3.69
N LEU A 200 -6.75 5.28 -4.93
CA LEU A 200 -5.56 4.84 -5.66
C LEU A 200 -4.81 5.99 -6.37
N VAL A 201 -5.31 7.23 -6.33
CA VAL A 201 -4.80 8.37 -7.11
C VAL A 201 -4.42 9.54 -6.22
#